data_AF-A0A436CDE6-F1
#
_entry.id   AF-A0A436CDE6-F1
#
_cell.length_a   1.000
_cell.length_b   1.000
_cell.length_c   1.000
_cell.angle_alpha   90.00
_cell.angle_beta   90.00
_cell.angle_gamma   90.00
#
_symmetry.space_group_name_H-M   'P 1'
#
loop_
_entity.id
_entity.type
_entity.pdbx_description
1 polymer ?
#
loop_
_entity_poly.entity_id
_entity_poly.type
_entity_poly.pdbx_seq_one_letter_code
_entity_poly.pdbx_strand_id
1 'polypeptide(L)'
;MNRFAELLDRLVLTPSRNGKLTLLTDYFRSVEDPDRGLALAAITGDLHIAAVKPAMLRMLVTERMDPVLFGYSYDYVGDLAETVSLVWPQTPGNIPNREPTLGEVVAKLQAASRSDGPKV
;
A
#
# COMPACT_ATOMS: atom_id res chain seq x y z
N MET A 1 -4.79 3.13 8.21
CA MET A 1 -4.30 2.31 7.09
C MET A 1 -4.84 0.88 7.16
N ASN A 2 -4.75 0.19 8.30
CA ASN A 2 -5.18 -1.22 8.41
C ASN A 2 -6.64 -1.49 8.04
N ARG A 3 -7.58 -0.61 8.44
CA ARG A 3 -9.00 -0.75 8.04
C ARG A 3 -9.17 -0.76 6.52
N PHE A 4 -8.36 0.00 5.79
CA PHE A 4 -8.38 0.03 4.33
C PHE A 4 -7.75 -1.22 3.73
N ALA A 5 -6.61 -1.67 4.28
CA ALA A 5 -5.98 -2.93 3.87
C ALA A 5 -6.92 -4.13 4.07
N GLU A 6 -7.57 -4.21 5.24
CA GLU A 6 -8.57 -5.25 5.54
C GLU A 6 -9.75 -5.22 4.55
N LEU A 7 -10.21 -4.02 4.15
CA LEU A 7 -11.23 -3.90 3.12
C LEU A 7 -10.75 -4.52 1.80
N LEU A 8 -9.53 -4.21 1.34
CA LEU A 8 -8.98 -4.75 0.09
C LEU A 8 -8.88 -6.28 0.15
N ASP A 9 -8.34 -6.84 1.23
CA ASP A 9 -8.22 -8.29 1.42
C ASP A 9 -9.59 -8.96 1.35
N ARG A 10 -10.59 -8.41 2.06
CA ARG A 10 -11.95 -8.96 2.07
C ARG A 10 -12.62 -8.83 0.71
N LEU A 11 -12.39 -7.74 -0.03
CA LEU A 11 -12.94 -7.55 -1.38
C LEU A 11 -12.37 -8.54 -2.39
N VAL A 12 -11.08 -8.87 -2.29
CA VAL A 12 -10.41 -9.89 -3.14
C VAL A 12 -10.98 -11.27 -2.85
N LEU A 13 -11.15 -11.61 -1.57
CA LEU A 13 -11.57 -12.95 -1.14
C LEU A 13 -13.09 -13.18 -1.18
N THR A 14 -13.91 -12.14 -1.41
CA THR A 14 -15.38 -12.25 -1.44
C THR A 14 -15.88 -12.36 -2.88
N PRO A 15 -16.38 -13.52 -3.36
CA PRO A 15 -16.91 -13.63 -4.73
C PRO A 15 -18.30 -13.01 -4.90
N SER A 16 -19.10 -12.94 -3.83
CA SER A 16 -20.48 -12.44 -3.89
C SER A 16 -20.53 -10.94 -4.13
N ARG A 17 -21.22 -10.51 -5.20
CA ARG A 17 -21.49 -9.09 -5.47
C ARG A 17 -22.15 -8.39 -4.28
N ASN A 18 -23.19 -8.99 -3.71
CA ASN A 18 -23.88 -8.40 -2.57
C ASN A 18 -22.96 -8.33 -1.33
N GLY A 19 -22.11 -9.34 -1.14
CA GLY A 19 -21.07 -9.31 -0.10
C GLY A 19 -20.13 -8.12 -0.27
N LYS A 20 -19.61 -7.88 -1.49
CA LYS A 20 -18.76 -6.72 -1.79
C LYS A 20 -19.48 -5.39 -1.54
N LEU A 21 -20.75 -5.27 -1.91
CA LEU A 21 -21.54 -4.06 -1.67
C LEU A 21 -21.70 -3.77 -0.17
N THR A 22 -21.94 -4.81 0.65
CA THR A 22 -21.99 -4.67 2.11
C THR A 22 -20.65 -4.19 2.66
N LEU A 23 -19.53 -4.83 2.27
CA LEU A 23 -18.18 -4.43 2.70
C LEU A 23 -17.87 -2.95 2.40
N LEU A 24 -18.15 -2.52 1.17
CA LEU A 24 -17.93 -1.13 0.75
C LEU A 24 -18.81 -0.17 1.54
N THR A 25 -20.10 -0.49 1.71
CA THR A 25 -21.05 0.38 2.42
C THR A 25 -20.66 0.55 3.88
N ASP A 26 -20.30 -0.54 4.56
CA ASP A 26 -19.91 -0.53 5.97
C ASP A 26 -18.61 0.25 6.18
N TYR A 27 -17.63 0.08 5.29
CA TYR A 27 -16.40 0.85 5.31
C TYR A 27 -16.69 2.35 5.14
N PHE A 28 -17.42 2.76 4.09
CA PHE A 28 -17.65 4.17 3.80
C PHE A 28 -18.56 4.89 4.81
N ARG A 29 -19.39 4.16 5.55
CA ARG A 29 -20.17 4.72 6.68
C ARG A 29 -19.31 5.04 7.90
N SER A 30 -18.20 4.34 8.09
CA SER A 30 -17.44 4.33 9.34
C SER A 30 -16.06 4.98 9.24
N VAL A 31 -15.69 5.47 8.06
CA VAL A 31 -14.43 6.16 7.78
C VAL A 31 -14.71 7.63 7.54
N GLU A 32 -13.93 8.49 8.21
CA GLU A 32 -14.04 9.95 8.11
C GLU A 32 -13.27 10.49 6.89
N ASP A 33 -13.56 11.72 6.49
CA ASP A 33 -12.77 12.42 5.48
C ASP A 33 -11.43 12.89 6.09
N PRO A 34 -10.31 12.87 5.34
CA PRO A 34 -10.21 12.61 3.90
C PRO A 34 -10.04 11.12 3.52
N ASP A 35 -9.81 10.23 4.50
CA ASP A 35 -9.52 8.80 4.27
C ASP A 35 -10.61 8.11 3.43
N ARG A 36 -11.87 8.49 3.63
CA ARG A 36 -13.01 7.98 2.87
C ARG A 36 -12.90 8.26 1.37
N GLY A 37 -12.63 9.52 1.00
CA GLY A 37 -12.49 9.93 -0.41
C GLY A 37 -11.24 9.32 -1.05
N LEU A 38 -10.13 9.24 -0.30
CA LEU A 38 -8.90 8.62 -0.75
C LEU A 38 -9.06 7.12 -1.01
N ALA A 39 -9.78 6.42 -0.13
CA ALA A 39 -10.07 5.00 -0.31
C ALA A 39 -10.93 4.75 -1.55
N LEU A 40 -11.93 5.61 -1.82
CA LEU A 40 -12.73 5.53 -3.03
C LEU A 40 -11.84 5.67 -4.28
N ALA A 41 -11.02 6.71 -4.33
CA ALA A 41 -10.10 6.94 -5.44
C ALA A 41 -9.12 5.77 -5.63
N ALA A 42 -8.63 5.17 -4.54
CA ALA A 42 -7.73 4.02 -4.62
C ALA A 42 -8.43 2.78 -5.21
N ILE A 43 -9.68 2.50 -4.82
CA ILE A 43 -10.45 1.34 -5.30
C ILE A 43 -10.87 1.51 -6.77
N THR A 44 -11.18 2.72 -7.21
CA THR A 44 -11.56 2.99 -8.61
C THR A 44 -10.35 3.15 -9.55
N GLY A 45 -9.13 3.24 -9.00
CA GLY A 45 -7.91 3.47 -9.77
C GLY A 45 -7.62 4.93 -10.09
N ASP A 46 -8.37 5.87 -9.50
CA ASP A 46 -8.23 7.33 -9.69
C ASP A 46 -7.23 7.99 -8.72
N LEU A 47 -6.68 7.22 -7.75
CA LEU A 47 -5.67 7.74 -6.84
C LEU A 47 -4.31 7.83 -7.54
N HIS A 48 -3.92 9.06 -7.89
CA HIS A 48 -2.63 9.34 -8.53
C HIS A 48 -1.59 9.88 -7.54
N ILE A 49 -0.45 9.19 -7.46
CA ILE A 49 0.73 9.60 -6.68
C ILE A 49 1.90 9.77 -7.65
N ALA A 50 2.13 10.99 -8.13
CA ALA A 50 3.07 11.27 -9.22
C ALA A 50 4.53 10.88 -8.92
N ALA A 51 4.92 10.90 -7.65
CA ALA A 51 6.28 10.61 -7.21
C ALA A 51 6.60 9.11 -7.13
N VAL A 52 5.59 8.24 -6.98
CA VAL A 52 5.80 6.82 -6.72
C VAL A 52 5.56 6.01 -7.99
N LYS A 53 6.63 5.54 -8.62
CA LYS A 53 6.57 4.66 -9.79
C LYS A 53 7.05 3.25 -9.45
N PRO A 54 6.59 2.19 -10.15
CA PRO A 54 7.06 0.83 -9.92
C PRO A 54 8.59 0.67 -9.98
N ALA A 55 9.26 1.43 -10.86
CA ALA A 55 10.72 1.43 -10.96
C ALA A 55 11.41 1.94 -9.68
N MET A 56 10.81 2.92 -8.99
CA MET A 56 11.35 3.44 -7.72
C MET A 56 11.22 2.40 -6.60
N LEU A 57 10.11 1.67 -6.53
CA LEU A 57 9.93 0.58 -5.57
C LEU A 57 10.97 -0.53 -5.78
N ARG A 58 11.24 -0.88 -7.05
CA ARG A 58 12.31 -1.81 -7.40
C ARG A 58 13.70 -1.32 -6.98
N MET A 59 14.01 -0.05 -7.20
CA MET A 59 15.27 0.52 -6.73
C MET A 59 15.41 0.43 -5.21
N LEU A 60 14.37 0.83 -4.47
CA LEU A 60 14.33 0.81 -3.01
C LEU A 60 14.62 -0.57 -2.41
N VAL A 61 14.02 -1.62 -2.99
CA VAL A 61 14.24 -2.98 -2.49
C VAL A 61 15.63 -3.50 -2.87
N THR A 62 16.14 -3.18 -4.07
CA THR A 62 17.51 -3.58 -4.47
C THR A 62 18.62 -2.90 -3.67
N GLU A 63 18.34 -1.76 -3.01
CA GLU A 63 19.27 -1.15 -2.04
C GLU A 63 19.33 -1.93 -0.71
N ARG A 64 18.31 -2.74 -0.42
CA ARG A 64 18.12 -3.45 0.86
C ARG A 64 18.30 -4.96 0.74
N MET A 65 18.22 -5.49 -0.48
CA MET A 65 18.26 -6.91 -0.81
C MET A 65 19.08 -7.13 -2.08
N ASP A 66 19.81 -8.24 -2.13
CA ASP A 66 20.51 -8.65 -3.34
C ASP A 66 19.54 -8.75 -4.54
N PRO A 67 19.86 -8.13 -5.70
CA PRO A 67 18.96 -8.11 -6.84
C PRO A 67 18.63 -9.49 -7.42
N VAL A 68 19.55 -10.46 -7.35
CA VAL A 68 19.32 -11.83 -7.86
C VAL A 68 18.36 -12.56 -6.94
N LEU A 69 18.56 -12.46 -5.62
CA LEU A 69 17.62 -13.01 -4.65
C LEU A 69 16.24 -12.38 -4.76
N PHE A 70 16.17 -11.05 -4.95
CA PHE A 70 14.89 -10.36 -5.17
C PHE A 70 14.21 -10.86 -6.45
N GLY A 71 14.97 -11.09 -7.51
CA GLY A 71 14.47 -11.69 -8.75
C GLY A 71 13.83 -13.06 -8.50
N TYR A 72 14.50 -13.96 -7.79
CA TYR A 72 13.91 -15.27 -7.45
C TYR A 72 12.67 -15.18 -6.57
N SER A 73 12.65 -14.26 -5.60
CA SER A 73 11.45 -14.03 -4.78
C SER A 73 10.29 -13.51 -5.62
N TYR A 74 10.55 -12.55 -6.51
CA TYR A 74 9.55 -11.99 -7.40
C TYR A 74 9.00 -13.02 -8.39
N ASP A 75 9.87 -13.86 -8.98
CA ASP A 75 9.47 -14.92 -9.90
C ASP A 75 8.58 -15.98 -9.21
N TYR A 76 8.82 -16.25 -7.93
CA TYR A 76 8.02 -17.18 -7.14
C TYR A 76 6.65 -16.61 -6.73
N VAL A 77 6.61 -15.35 -6.28
CA VAL A 77 5.39 -14.69 -5.77
C VAL A 77 4.50 -14.20 -6.91
N GLY A 78 5.07 -13.63 -7.98
CA GLY A 78 4.36 -13.17 -9.16
C GLY A 78 3.72 -11.78 -9.05
N ASP A 79 3.79 -11.12 -7.89
CA ASP A 79 3.33 -9.75 -7.67
C ASP A 79 4.38 -8.88 -6.98
N LEU A 80 4.56 -7.64 -7.48
CA LEU A 80 5.61 -6.75 -6.99
C LEU A 80 5.30 -6.22 -5.59
N ALA A 81 4.04 -5.88 -5.33
CA ALA A 81 3.65 -5.30 -4.05
C ALA A 81 3.74 -6.36 -2.94
N GLU A 82 3.28 -7.58 -3.21
CA GLU A 82 3.40 -8.72 -2.29
C GLU A 82 4.86 -9.12 -2.07
N THR A 83 5.68 -9.17 -3.12
CA THR A 83 7.11 -9.49 -2.95
C THR A 83 7.80 -8.46 -2.06
N VAL A 84 7.56 -7.16 -2.32
CA VAL A 84 8.16 -6.07 -1.54
C VAL A 84 7.68 -6.11 -0.08
N SER A 85 6.39 -6.36 0.18
CA SER A 85 5.85 -6.39 1.54
C SER A 85 6.45 -7.54 2.37
N LEU A 86 6.74 -8.68 1.75
CA LEU A 86 7.33 -9.86 2.40
C LEU A 86 8.81 -9.68 2.74
N VAL A 87 9.57 -9.00 1.88
CA VAL A 87 11.03 -8.85 2.05
C VAL A 87 11.43 -7.54 2.74
N TRP A 88 10.48 -6.63 3.01
CA TRP A 88 10.81 -5.34 3.58
C TRP A 88 11.41 -5.49 4.99
N PRO A 89 12.64 -4.98 5.23
CA PRO A 89 13.32 -5.19 6.49
C PRO A 89 12.61 -4.46 7.63
N GLN A 90 12.36 -5.19 8.73
CA GLN A 90 11.87 -4.60 9.97
C GLN A 90 13.01 -3.84 10.65
N THR A 91 12.81 -2.55 10.96
CA THR A 91 13.81 -1.75 11.68
C THR A 91 13.57 -1.90 13.19
N PRO A 92 14.46 -2.55 13.96
CA PRO A 92 14.28 -2.70 15.39
C PRO A 92 14.28 -1.33 16.08
N GLY A 93 13.26 -1.06 16.90
CA GLY A 93 13.17 0.18 17.70
C GLY A 93 12.50 1.37 17.02
N ASN A 94 12.07 1.25 15.76
CA ASN A 94 11.28 2.28 15.06
C ASN A 94 9.86 1.78 14.76
N ILE A 95 9.19 1.25 15.79
CA ILE A 95 7.78 0.86 15.70
C ILE A 95 6.96 2.10 16.11
N PRO A 96 6.17 2.69 15.21
CA PRO A 96 5.35 3.85 15.55
C PRO A 96 4.37 3.52 16.69
N ASN A 97 4.14 4.48 17.61
CA ASN A 97 3.17 4.31 18.71
C ASN A 97 1.72 4.14 18.24
N ARG A 98 1.44 4.41 16.96
CA ARG A 98 0.16 4.13 16.30
C ARG A 98 0.37 3.91 14.83
N GLU A 99 -0.56 3.20 14.21
CA GLU A 99 -0.59 3.02 12.76
C GLU A 99 -0.96 4.32 12.04
N PRO A 100 -0.37 4.56 10.85
CA PRO A 100 -0.74 5.72 10.06
C PRO A 100 -2.16 5.59 9.50
N THR A 101 -2.84 6.72 9.27
CA THR A 101 -4.09 6.76 8.52
C THR A 101 -3.83 6.64 7.02
N LEU A 102 -4.87 6.40 6.20
CA LEU A 102 -4.68 6.38 4.75
C LEU A 102 -4.25 7.76 4.24
N GLY A 103 -4.87 8.81 4.77
CA GLY A 103 -4.54 10.20 4.47
C GLY A 103 -3.10 10.56 4.82
N GLU A 104 -2.58 10.09 5.94
CA GLU A 104 -1.17 10.31 6.32
C GLU A 104 -0.21 9.65 5.34
N VAL A 105 -0.48 8.41 4.92
CA VAL A 105 0.34 7.70 3.93
C VAL A 105 0.29 8.43 2.59
N VAL A 106 -0.91 8.75 2.09
CA VAL A 106 -1.07 9.45 0.81
C VAL A 106 -0.38 10.82 0.85
N ALA A 107 -0.58 11.61 1.91
CA ALA A 107 0.05 12.90 2.06
C ALA A 107 1.58 12.78 2.10
N LYS A 108 2.13 11.81 2.83
CA LYS A 108 3.58 11.56 2.88
C LYS A 108 4.13 11.18 1.51
N LEU A 109 3.44 10.31 0.77
CA LEU A 109 3.87 9.89 -0.57
C LEU A 109 3.73 10.99 -1.62
N GLN A 110 2.74 11.89 -1.50
CA GLN A 110 2.60 13.06 -2.35
C GLN A 110 3.65 14.13 -2.06
N ALA A 111 4.01 14.31 -0.79
CA ALA A 111 5.05 15.24 -0.36
C ALA A 111 6.47 14.73 -0.66
N ALA A 112 6.66 13.42 -0.73
CA ALA A 112 7.94 12.82 -1.10
C ALA A 112 8.34 13.24 -2.52
N SER A 113 9.46 13.95 -2.66
CA SER A 113 10.00 14.31 -3.96
C SER A 113 10.70 13.11 -4.61
N ARG A 114 10.92 13.13 -5.94
CA ARG A 114 11.74 12.11 -6.63
C ARG A 114 13.14 11.95 -6.02
N SER A 115 13.66 12.99 -5.36
CA SER A 115 14.95 13.00 -4.65
C SER A 115 14.90 12.40 -3.23
N ASP A 116 13.72 12.25 -2.63
CA ASP A 116 13.54 11.66 -1.31
C ASP A 116 13.15 10.18 -1.35
N GLY A 117 12.82 9.68 -2.54
CA GLY A 117 12.35 8.31 -2.76
C GLY A 117 13.19 7.22 -2.07
N PRO A 118 14.53 7.28 -2.05
CA PRO A 118 15.36 6.28 -1.35
C PRO A 118 15.24 6.29 0.20
N LYS A 119 14.71 7.38 0.78
CA LYS A 119 14.75 7.66 2.24
C LYS A 119 13.38 7.56 2.95
N VAL A 120 12.30 7.25 2.24
CA VAL A 120 10.94 7.16 2.82
C VAL A 120 10.70 5.86 3.60
#